data_AF-A0A2M8NRY7-F1
#
_entry.id   AF-A0A2M8NRY7-F1
#
_cell.length_a   1.000
_cell.length_b   1.000
_cell.length_c   1.000
_cell.angle_alpha   90.00
_cell.angle_beta   90.00
_cell.angle_gamma   90.00
#
_symmetry.space_group_name_H-M   'P 1'
#
loop_
_entity.id
_entity.type
_entity.pdbx_description
1 polymer ?
#
loop_
_entity_poly.entity_id
_entity_poly.type
_entity_poly.pdbx_seq_one_letter_code
_entity_poly.pdbx_strand_id
1 'polypeptide(L)' 'MSGIPQIPIEKIKALPYLHTETVLEAHLDAMGHMNIRHYLGFFDNAGWKLFADYFGLTLDYYQTHQ' A
#
# COMPACT_ATOMS: atom_id res chain seq x y z
N MET A 1 -22.67 13.62 -14.17
CA MET A 1 -21.45 13.15 -13.48
C MET A 1 -21.10 14.13 -12.35
N SER A 2 -21.93 14.24 -11.31
CA SER A 2 -21.88 15.32 -10.31
C SER A 2 -21.47 14.84 -8.90
N GLY A 3 -20.72 13.74 -8.80
CA GLY A 3 -20.45 13.08 -7.52
C GLY A 3 -18.98 12.92 -7.14
N ILE A 4 -18.03 13.36 -7.98
CA ILE A 4 -16.59 13.18 -7.69
C ILE A 4 -16.09 14.44 -6.99
N PRO A 5 -15.64 14.34 -5.72
CA PRO A 5 -15.04 15.47 -5.02
C PRO A 5 -13.86 16.02 -5.83
N GLN A 6 -13.92 17.32 -6.17
CA GLN A 6 -12.79 18.00 -6.79
C GLN A 6 -11.83 18.42 -5.68
N ILE A 7 -10.74 17.68 -5.50
CA ILE A 7 -9.68 18.02 -4.55
C ILE A 7 -8.64 18.84 -5.33
N PRO A 8 -8.40 20.11 -4.98
CA PRO A 8 -7.33 20.90 -5.58
C PRO A 8 -5.98 20.23 -5.39
N ILE A 9 -5.12 20.29 -6.41
CA ILE A 9 -3.82 19.58 -6.42
C ILE A 9 -2.92 20.00 -5.27
N GLU A 10 -2.98 21.28 -4.86
CA GLU A 10 -2.25 21.84 -3.73
C GLU A 10 -2.64 21.24 -2.38
N LYS A 11 -3.80 20.57 -2.30
CA LYS A 11 -4.23 19.82 -1.11
C LYS A 11 -3.77 18.37 -1.12
N ILE A 12 -3.24 17.86 -2.22
CA ILE A 12 -2.69 16.52 -2.32
C ILE A 12 -1.28 16.53 -1.73
N LYS A 13 -1.08 15.79 -0.65
CA LYS A 13 0.25 15.59 -0.05
C LYS A 13 0.80 14.25 -0.48
N ALA A 14 2.07 14.21 -0.84
CA ALA A 14 2.77 12.96 -1.07
C ALA A 14 2.76 12.14 0.23
N LEU A 15 2.49 10.85 0.10
CA LEU A 15 2.66 9.93 1.21
C LEU A 15 4.16 9.78 1.52
N PRO A 16 4.51 9.49 2.78
CA PRO A 16 5.88 9.14 3.12
C PRO A 16 6.33 7.92 2.32
N TYR A 17 7.64 7.81 2.14
CA TYR A 17 8.22 6.57 1.61
C TYR A 17 8.09 5.47 2.65
N LEU A 18 7.45 4.36 2.26
CA LEU A 18 7.13 3.27 3.18
C LEU A 18 7.85 1.98 2.79
N HIS A 19 7.86 1.62 1.51
CA HIS A 19 8.30 0.30 1.08
C HIS A 19 9.01 0.35 -0.26
N THR A 20 10.03 -0.50 -0.40
CA THR A 20 10.59 -0.89 -1.69
C THR A 20 10.60 -2.40 -1.75
N GLU A 21 10.21 -2.92 -2.90
CA GLU A 21 10.19 -4.35 -3.18
C GLU A 21 11.01 -4.65 -4.43
N THR A 22 11.69 -5.79 -4.45
CA THR A 22 12.35 -6.28 -5.65
C THR A 22 11.42 -7.24 -6.39
N VAL A 23 11.19 -7.00 -7.69
CA VAL A 23 10.41 -7.92 -8.52
C VAL A 23 11.27 -9.14 -8.85
N LEU A 24 10.86 -10.31 -8.35
CA LEU A 24 11.50 -11.61 -8.59
C LEU A 24 10.79 -12.37 -9.72
N GLU A 25 11.42 -13.41 -10.26
CA GLU A 25 10.81 -14.25 -11.31
C GLU A 25 9.47 -14.86 -10.89
N ALA A 26 9.33 -15.27 -9.63
CA ALA A 26 8.09 -15.83 -9.07
C ALA A 26 6.91 -14.84 -9.07
N HIS A 27 7.19 -13.56 -9.25
CA HIS A 27 6.19 -12.51 -9.35
C HIS A 27 5.63 -12.39 -10.77
N LEU A 28 6.34 -12.90 -11.79
CA LEU A 28 5.96 -12.72 -13.18
C LEU A 28 4.80 -13.61 -13.59
N ASP A 29 3.98 -13.13 -14.53
CA ASP A 29 2.98 -13.95 -15.21
C ASP A 29 3.61 -14.77 -16.36
N ALA A 30 2.77 -15.54 -17.06
CA ALA A 30 3.21 -16.38 -18.18
C ALA A 30 3.82 -15.59 -19.36
N MET A 31 3.62 -14.26 -19.40
CA MET A 31 4.19 -13.37 -20.41
C MET A 31 5.49 -12.71 -19.95
N GLY A 32 5.94 -12.97 -18.72
CA GLY A 32 7.12 -12.35 -18.13
C GLY A 32 6.87 -10.94 -17.57
N HIS A 33 5.62 -10.51 -17.44
CA HIS A 33 5.27 -9.22 -16.83
C HIS A 33 4.91 -9.38 -15.36
N MET A 34 4.93 -8.28 -14.61
CA MET A 34 4.52 -8.29 -13.22
C MET A 34 3.03 -8.67 -13.10
N ASN A 35 2.71 -9.86 -12.56
CA ASN A 35 1.33 -10.31 -12.39
C ASN A 35 0.57 -9.42 -11.39
N ILE A 36 -0.65 -9.01 -11.77
CA ILE A 36 -1.47 -8.06 -11.01
C ILE A 36 -1.66 -8.42 -9.53
N ARG A 37 -1.71 -9.72 -9.19
CA ARG A 37 -1.93 -10.18 -7.81
C ARG A 37 -0.82 -9.71 -6.84
N HIS A 38 0.41 -9.62 -7.33
CA HIS A 38 1.54 -9.26 -6.46
C HIS A 38 1.62 -7.76 -6.20
N TYR A 39 1.06 -6.91 -7.07
CA TYR A 39 0.89 -5.49 -6.75
C TYR A 39 0.08 -5.34 -5.46
N LEU A 40 -1.02 -6.09 -5.32
CA LEU A 40 -1.83 -6.07 -4.11
C LEU A 40 -1.03 -6.50 -2.88
N GLY A 41 -0.22 -7.55 -3.00
CA GLY A 41 0.68 -7.98 -1.92
C GLY A 41 1.73 -6.93 -1.56
N PHE A 42 2.32 -6.25 -2.54
CA PHE A 42 3.31 -5.20 -2.28
C PHE A 42 2.67 -3.97 -1.62
N PHE A 43 1.45 -3.62 -2.01
CA PHE A 43 0.68 -2.56 -1.35
C PHE A 43 0.28 -2.96 0.08
N ASP A 44 -0.05 -4.23 0.33
CA ASP A 44 -0.34 -4.73 1.68
C ASP A 44 0.91 -4.61 2.59
N ASN A 45 2.08 -5.02 2.11
CA ASN A 45 3.35 -4.86 2.82
C ASN A 45 3.62 -3.39 3.19
N ALA A 46 3.40 -2.46 2.24
CA ALA A 46 3.55 -1.03 2.50
C ALA A 46 2.50 -0.48 3.48
N GLY A 47 1.26 -0.99 3.40
CA GLY A 47 0.14 -0.64 4.26
C GLY A 47 0.42 -0.96 5.72
N TRP A 48 0.96 -2.14 6.02
CA TRP A 48 1.35 -2.52 7.38
C TRP A 48 2.30 -1.51 8.03
N LYS A 49 3.30 -1.04 7.27
CA LYS A 49 4.23 -0.02 7.76
C LYS A 49 3.55 1.34 7.96
N LEU A 50 2.67 1.75 7.03
CA LEU A 50 1.91 2.99 7.19
C LEU A 50 1.08 2.99 8.47
N PHE A 51 0.31 1.93 8.69
CA PHE A 51 -0.58 1.83 9.84
C PHE A 51 0.19 1.77 11.16
N ALA A 52 1.26 0.99 11.23
CA ALA A 52 2.11 0.93 12.40
C ALA A 52 2.81 2.27 12.68
N ASP A 53 3.54 2.82 11.71
CA ASP A 53 4.46 3.94 11.93
C ASP A 53 3.74 5.30 12.04
N TYR A 54 2.60 5.48 11.38
CA TYR A 54 1.89 6.78 11.32
C TYR A 54 0.59 6.82 12.12
N PHE A 55 -0.05 5.67 12.34
CA PHE A 55 -1.33 5.60 13.04
C PHE A 55 -1.24 4.85 14.38
N GLY A 56 -0.09 4.26 14.71
CA GLY A 56 0.10 3.47 15.94
C GLY A 56 -0.66 2.15 15.94
N LEU A 57 -1.17 1.71 14.79
CA LEU A 57 -1.95 0.49 14.63
C LEU A 57 -1.00 -0.69 14.39
N THR A 58 -0.22 -1.02 15.41
CA THR A 58 0.74 -2.14 15.38
C THR A 58 0.04 -3.49 15.51
N LEU A 59 0.77 -4.58 15.23
CA LEU A 59 0.24 -5.93 15.46
C LEU A 59 -0.16 -6.15 16.92
N ASP A 60 0.66 -5.69 17.88
CA ASP A 60 0.36 -5.76 19.32
C ASP A 60 -0.93 -4.99 19.66
N TYR A 61 -1.15 -3.82 19.05
CA TYR A 61 -2.39 -3.05 19.21
C TYR A 61 -3.60 -3.88 18.78
N TYR A 62 -3.55 -4.52 17.61
CA TYR A 62 -4.66 -5.35 17.11
C TYR A 62 -4.91 -6.59 17.97
N GLN A 63 -3.87 -7.22 18.51
CA GLN A 63 -4.01 -8.42 19.34
C GLN A 63 -4.58 -8.11 20.73
N THR A 64 -4.33 -6.90 21.25
CA THR A 64 -4.79 -6.49 22.58
C THR A 64 -6.21 -5.92 22.61
N HIS A 65 -6.77 -5.57 21.45
CA HIS A 65 -8.08 -4.89 21.32
C HIS A 65 -9.03 -5.64 20.36
N GLN A 66 -8.98 -6.98 20.38
CA GLN A 66 -9.93 -7.83 19.64
C GLN A 66 -11.35 -7.80 20.22
#